data_AF-A0A662G6P3-F1
#
_entry.id   AF-A0A662G6P3-F1
#
_cell.length_a   1.000
_cell.length_b   1.000
_cell.length_c   1.000
_cell.angle_alpha   90.00
_cell.angle_beta   90.00
_cell.angle_gamma   90.00
#
_symmetry.space_group_name_H-M   'P 1'
#
loop_
_entity.id
_entity.type
_entity.pdbx_description
1 polymer ?
#
loop_
_entity_poly.entity_id
_entity_poly.type
_entity_poly.pdbx_seq_one_letter_code
_entity_poly.pdbx_strand_id
1 'polypeptide(L)'
;DAGDRKYKIARGFSIGEIKAVGLNVMEARRIGIYVDVRRKSIYQENIDSLKGWLKNIDKNNIPSSVSTLPKVIKIKRARGRVFRGKTMAGRKVRGLLKAGLRETHRYKWKRKHKERILKKRHEARFAKGGD
;
A
#
# COMPACT_ATOMS: atom_id res chain seq x y z
N ASP A 1 -25.82 42.13 -15.14
CA ASP A 1 -25.18 41.61 -13.91
C ASP A 1 -24.78 40.15 -14.05
N ALA A 2 -23.60 39.90 -14.63
CA ALA A 2 -23.01 38.56 -14.60
C ALA A 2 -22.21 38.44 -13.29
N GLY A 3 -22.88 38.01 -12.22
CA GLY A 3 -22.24 37.80 -10.93
C GLY A 3 -21.00 36.92 -11.04
N ASP A 4 -19.97 37.28 -10.27
CA ASP A 4 -18.68 36.59 -10.21
C ASP A 4 -18.88 35.11 -9.82
N ARG A 5 -18.91 34.22 -10.82
CA ARG A 5 -19.16 32.79 -10.62
C ARG A 5 -17.93 32.15 -10.02
N LYS A 6 -17.92 31.99 -8.69
CA LYS A 6 -16.90 31.23 -7.96
C LYS A 6 -16.99 29.74 -8.32
N TYR A 7 -16.08 29.29 -9.17
CA TYR A 7 -15.90 27.86 -9.44
C TYR A 7 -15.25 27.15 -8.25
N LYS A 8 -15.66 25.92 -7.98
CA LYS A 8 -15.03 25.05 -6.97
C LYS A 8 -13.88 24.29 -7.58
N ILE A 9 -12.76 24.21 -6.87
CA ILE A 9 -11.61 23.40 -7.29
C ILE A 9 -12.00 21.93 -7.20
N ALA A 10 -11.91 21.22 -8.33
CA ALA A 10 -12.19 19.79 -8.42
C ALA A 10 -10.96 18.95 -8.01
N ARG A 11 -11.22 17.66 -7.69
CA ARG A 11 -10.15 16.68 -7.41
C ARG A 11 -9.32 16.32 -8.66
N GLY A 12 -9.92 16.43 -9.85
CA GLY A 12 -9.28 16.08 -11.13
C GLY A 12 -10.23 16.17 -12.32
N PHE A 13 -9.71 15.85 -13.51
CA PHE A 13 -10.46 15.84 -14.76
C PHE A 13 -11.39 14.63 -14.86
N SER A 14 -12.56 14.80 -15.49
CA SER A 14 -13.50 13.70 -15.69
C SER A 14 -13.04 12.79 -16.83
N ILE A 15 -13.56 11.55 -16.88
CA ILE A 15 -13.26 10.62 -17.97
C ILE A 15 -13.66 11.21 -19.33
N GLY A 16 -14.78 11.94 -19.38
CA GLY A 16 -15.27 12.58 -20.59
C GLY A 16 -14.33 13.68 -21.09
N GLU A 17 -13.84 14.54 -20.19
CA GLU A 17 -12.87 15.60 -20.52
C GLU A 17 -11.55 15.01 -21.05
N ILE A 18 -11.01 13.98 -20.37
CA ILE A 18 -9.79 13.30 -20.79
C ILE A 18 -9.95 12.66 -22.18
N LYS A 19 -11.08 11.99 -22.42
CA LYS A 19 -11.38 11.34 -23.71
C LYS A 19 -11.60 12.35 -24.82
N ALA A 20 -12.20 13.51 -24.55
CA ALA A 20 -12.40 14.59 -25.51
C ALA A 20 -11.08 15.20 -26.02
N VAL A 21 -10.02 15.09 -25.24
CA VAL A 21 -8.65 15.49 -25.62
C VAL A 21 -7.88 14.35 -26.29
N GLY A 22 -8.49 13.17 -26.43
CA GLY A 22 -7.90 12.02 -27.11
C GLY A 22 -6.97 11.18 -26.23
N LEU A 23 -6.97 11.38 -24.92
CA LEU A 23 -6.17 10.60 -23.98
C LEU A 23 -6.98 9.47 -23.35
N ASN A 24 -6.29 8.39 -22.98
CA ASN A 24 -6.83 7.37 -22.07
C ASN A 24 -6.54 7.75 -20.59
N VAL A 25 -7.35 7.24 -19.66
CA VAL A 25 -7.17 7.42 -18.21
C VAL A 25 -5.77 7.01 -17.75
N MET A 26 -5.24 5.92 -18.30
CA MET A 26 -3.89 5.43 -17.96
C MET A 26 -2.79 6.34 -18.48
N GLU A 27 -2.97 6.92 -19.68
CA GLU A 27 -2.02 7.85 -20.29
C GLU A 27 -2.01 9.17 -19.55
N ALA A 28 -3.20 9.72 -19.27
CA ALA A 28 -3.37 10.91 -18.45
C ALA A 28 -2.67 10.76 -17.09
N ARG A 29 -2.89 9.63 -16.39
CA ARG A 29 -2.20 9.33 -15.13
C ARG A 29 -0.69 9.16 -15.29
N ARG A 30 -0.21 8.61 -16.42
CA ARG A 30 1.22 8.49 -16.70
C ARG A 30 1.89 9.86 -16.85
N ILE A 31 1.18 10.80 -17.47
CA ILE A 31 1.58 12.20 -17.65
C ILE A 31 1.46 13.01 -16.34
N GLY A 32 0.82 12.45 -15.30
CA GLY A 32 0.67 13.11 -13.99
C GLY A 32 -0.65 13.85 -13.80
N ILE A 33 -1.60 13.68 -14.72
CA ILE A 33 -2.93 14.26 -14.61
C ILE A 33 -3.78 13.43 -13.62
N TYR A 34 -4.36 14.11 -12.64
CA TYR A 34 -5.37 13.52 -11.76
C TYR A 34 -6.68 13.31 -12.51
N VAL A 35 -7.12 12.06 -12.59
CA VAL A 35 -8.39 11.67 -13.24
C VAL A 35 -9.40 11.24 -12.17
N ASP A 36 -10.53 11.94 -12.13
CA ASP A 36 -11.70 11.59 -11.33
C ASP A 36 -12.66 10.69 -12.13
N VAL A 37 -12.60 9.40 -11.83
CA VAL A 37 -13.36 8.34 -12.51
C VAL A 37 -14.86 8.42 -12.20
N ARG A 38 -15.26 9.11 -11.13
CA ARG A 38 -16.67 9.15 -10.67
C ARG A 38 -17.46 10.30 -11.28
N ARG A 39 -16.78 11.37 -11.73
CA ARG A 39 -17.43 12.55 -12.28
C ARG A 39 -17.93 12.28 -13.71
N LYS A 40 -19.23 12.53 -13.93
CA LYS A 40 -19.87 12.44 -15.26
C LYS A 40 -20.01 13.78 -15.97
N SER A 41 -19.93 14.90 -15.24
CA SER A 41 -20.01 16.24 -15.83
C SER A 41 -18.76 16.56 -16.64
N ILE A 42 -18.98 17.29 -17.72
CA ILE A 42 -17.97 17.70 -18.70
C ILE A 42 -18.13 19.21 -18.87
N TYR A 43 -17.05 19.95 -18.70
CA TYR A 43 -17.03 21.40 -18.91
C TYR A 43 -16.08 21.74 -20.05
N GLN A 44 -16.55 22.55 -21.00
CA GLN A 44 -15.76 22.92 -22.17
C GLN A 44 -14.50 23.70 -21.78
N GLU A 45 -14.61 24.60 -20.80
CA GLU A 45 -13.49 25.37 -20.23
C GLU A 45 -12.34 24.46 -19.75
N ASN A 46 -12.65 23.31 -19.15
CA ASN A 46 -11.65 22.33 -18.71
C ASN A 46 -10.98 21.61 -19.88
N ILE A 47 -11.73 21.29 -20.94
CA ILE A 47 -11.20 20.65 -22.15
C ILE A 47 -10.20 21.58 -22.84
N ASP A 48 -10.56 22.84 -22.99
CA ASP A 48 -9.73 23.84 -23.66
C ASP A 48 -8.48 24.15 -22.84
N SER A 49 -8.62 24.27 -21.51
CA SER A 49 -7.50 24.39 -20.58
C SER A 49 -6.54 23.20 -20.67
N LEU A 50 -7.07 21.96 -20.74
CA LEU A 50 -6.27 20.75 -20.86
C LEU A 50 -5.54 20.66 -22.19
N LYS A 51 -6.18 21.04 -23.31
CA LYS A 51 -5.53 21.14 -24.63
C LYS A 51 -4.40 22.17 -24.63
N GLY A 52 -4.64 23.34 -24.03
CA GLY A 52 -3.63 24.40 -23.90
C GLY A 52 -2.43 23.94 -23.09
N TRP A 53 -2.68 23.26 -21.96
CA TRP A 53 -1.63 22.69 -21.12
C TRP A 53 -0.78 21.64 -21.86
N LEU A 54 -1.40 20.72 -22.60
CA LEU A 54 -0.68 19.70 -23.39
C LEU A 54 0.24 20.32 -24.45
N LYS A 55 -0.22 21.36 -25.18
CA LYS A 55 0.62 22.08 -26.15
C LYS A 55 1.85 22.71 -25.53
N ASN A 56 1.79 23.08 -24.25
CA ASN A 56 2.91 23.70 -23.53
C ASN A 56 3.93 22.65 -23.04
N ILE A 57 3.49 21.41 -22.79
CA ILE A 57 4.39 20.29 -22.44
C ILE A 57 5.30 19.95 -23.63
N ASP A 58 4.77 19.91 -24.85
CA ASP A 58 5.55 19.53 -26.03
C ASP A 58 6.71 20.51 -26.32
N LYS A 59 6.56 21.77 -25.93
CA LYS A 59 7.56 22.84 -26.13
C LYS A 59 8.64 22.85 -25.05
N ASN A 60 8.26 22.54 -23.82
CA ASN A 60 9.13 22.62 -22.65
C ASN A 60 9.36 21.20 -22.15
N ASN A 61 10.43 20.56 -22.61
CA ASN A 61 10.78 19.24 -22.16
C ASN A 61 10.91 19.22 -20.62
N ILE A 62 10.18 18.29 -19.95
CA ILE A 62 10.35 17.69 -18.59
C ILE A 62 9.29 18.08 -17.51
N PRO A 63 8.85 17.19 -16.58
CA PRO A 63 9.14 15.75 -16.42
C PRO A 63 7.89 14.84 -16.40
N SER A 64 8.01 13.70 -17.09
CA SER A 64 7.23 12.47 -16.87
C SER A 64 7.48 11.80 -15.50
N SER A 65 8.07 12.51 -14.51
CA SER A 65 8.63 11.90 -13.29
C SER A 65 7.60 11.65 -12.19
N VAL A 66 6.45 12.33 -12.21
CA VAL A 66 5.42 12.20 -11.16
C VAL A 66 4.12 11.61 -11.73
N SER A 67 4.17 10.34 -12.15
CA SER A 67 2.97 9.63 -12.59
C SER A 67 1.96 9.50 -11.44
N THR A 68 0.67 9.80 -11.68
CA THR A 68 -0.45 9.58 -10.75
C THR A 68 -1.00 8.14 -10.81
N LEU A 69 -0.20 7.20 -11.31
CA LEU A 69 -0.57 5.80 -11.33
C LEU A 69 -0.69 5.25 -9.89
N PRO A 70 -1.64 4.34 -9.63
CA PRO A 70 -1.74 3.72 -8.32
C PRO A 70 -0.44 2.97 -8.01
N LYS A 71 0.12 3.18 -6.81
CA LYS A 71 1.33 2.49 -6.37
C LYS A 71 1.04 1.00 -6.18
N VAL A 72 1.44 0.18 -7.14
CA VAL A 72 1.29 -1.29 -7.05
C VAL A 72 2.51 -1.88 -6.33
N ILE A 73 2.34 -2.28 -5.07
CA ILE A 73 3.40 -2.98 -4.32
C ILE A 73 3.41 -4.46 -4.75
N LYS A 74 4.34 -4.84 -5.65
CA LYS A 74 4.54 -6.25 -6.04
C LYS A 74 5.32 -7.01 -4.97
N ILE A 75 4.63 -7.68 -4.05
CA ILE A 75 5.26 -8.54 -3.05
C ILE A 75 5.43 -9.96 -3.63
N LYS A 76 6.65 -10.53 -3.55
CA LYS A 76 6.90 -11.92 -3.97
C LYS A 76 6.02 -12.88 -3.16
N ARG A 77 5.37 -13.83 -3.85
CA ARG A 77 4.57 -14.87 -3.17
C ARG A 77 5.48 -15.69 -2.24
N ALA A 78 5.02 -15.93 -1.02
CA ALA A 78 5.73 -16.75 -0.04
C ALA A 78 5.69 -18.25 -0.44
N ARG A 79 6.56 -18.68 -1.35
CA ARG A 79 6.67 -20.08 -1.81
C ARG A 79 6.78 -21.06 -0.63
N GLY A 80 6.16 -22.24 -0.75
CA GLY A 80 6.10 -23.22 0.33
C GLY A 80 5.42 -22.71 1.62
N ARG A 81 4.51 -21.73 1.52
CA ARG A 81 3.75 -21.22 2.68
C ARG A 81 2.93 -22.31 3.37
N VAL A 82 2.41 -23.27 2.60
CA VAL A 82 1.69 -24.44 3.13
C VAL A 82 2.62 -25.28 4.00
N PHE A 83 3.73 -25.77 3.45
CA PHE A 83 4.71 -26.61 4.16
C PHE A 83 5.34 -25.92 5.38
N ARG A 84 5.52 -24.59 5.34
CA ARG A 84 6.03 -23.80 6.47
C ARG A 84 4.96 -23.47 7.53
N GLY A 85 3.74 -23.97 7.39
CA GLY A 85 2.63 -23.71 8.32
C GLY A 85 2.18 -22.25 8.36
N LYS A 86 2.46 -21.46 7.32
CA LYS A 86 2.12 -20.03 7.26
C LYS A 86 0.67 -19.78 6.80
N THR A 87 -0.06 -20.82 6.40
CA THR A 87 -1.51 -20.81 6.14
C THR A 87 -2.32 -20.52 7.41
N MET A 88 -3.60 -20.18 7.29
CA MET A 88 -4.47 -19.96 8.46
C MET A 88 -4.58 -21.23 9.31
N ALA A 89 -4.79 -22.39 8.69
CA ALA A 89 -4.77 -23.68 9.36
C ALA A 89 -3.42 -23.95 10.06
N GLY A 90 -2.30 -23.72 9.37
CA GLY A 90 -0.97 -23.89 9.96
C GLY A 90 -0.67 -22.90 11.10
N ARG A 91 -1.20 -21.68 11.06
CA ARG A 91 -1.12 -20.72 12.19
C ARG A 91 -1.99 -21.16 13.37
N LYS A 92 -3.17 -21.71 13.10
CA LYS A 92 -4.12 -22.23 14.10
C LYS A 92 -3.50 -23.40 14.87
N VAL A 93 -2.98 -24.41 14.16
CA VAL A 93 -2.33 -25.60 14.77
C VAL A 93 -1.09 -25.20 15.58
N ARG A 94 -0.32 -24.20 15.13
CA ARG A 94 0.83 -23.66 15.87
C ARG A 94 0.45 -22.80 17.08
N GLY A 95 -0.85 -22.60 17.36
CA GLY A 95 -1.34 -21.79 18.48
C GLY A 95 -1.07 -20.29 18.33
N LEU A 96 -0.68 -19.81 17.14
CA LEU A 96 -0.38 -18.40 16.88
C LEU A 96 -1.64 -17.53 16.75
N LEU A 97 -2.83 -18.14 16.77
CA LEU A 97 -4.12 -17.45 16.70
C LEU A 97 -4.78 -17.45 18.08
N LYS A 98 -5.48 -18.53 18.44
CA LYS A 98 -6.26 -18.60 19.69
C LYS A 98 -5.40 -18.61 20.95
N ALA A 99 -4.31 -19.37 20.97
CA ALA A 99 -3.44 -19.47 22.14
C ALA A 99 -2.47 -18.28 22.29
N GLY A 100 -2.47 -17.33 21.35
CA GLY A 100 -1.64 -16.12 21.43
C GLY A 100 -0.13 -16.38 21.50
N LEU A 101 0.33 -17.57 21.09
CA LEU A 101 1.76 -17.89 21.14
C LEU A 101 2.53 -16.95 20.21
N ARG A 102 3.54 -16.27 20.74
CA ARG A 102 4.43 -15.40 19.95
C ARG A 102 5.35 -16.19 19.02
N GLU A 103 5.73 -17.39 19.44
CA GLU A 103 6.73 -18.23 18.79
C GLU A 103 6.25 -19.68 18.70
N THR A 104 6.93 -20.48 17.89
CA THR A 104 6.71 -21.93 17.88
C THR A 104 7.25 -22.58 19.15
N HIS A 105 6.66 -23.70 19.59
CA HIS A 105 7.16 -24.48 20.73
C HIS A 105 8.63 -24.87 20.57
N ARG A 106 9.06 -25.23 19.36
CA ARG A 106 10.46 -25.53 19.04
C ARG A 106 11.39 -24.36 19.39
N TYR A 107 11.00 -23.13 19.07
CA TYR A 107 11.80 -21.94 19.35
C TYR A 107 11.83 -21.63 20.85
N LYS A 108 10.67 -21.72 21.53
CA LYS A 108 10.57 -21.60 23.00
C LYS A 108 11.49 -22.60 23.71
N TRP A 109 11.46 -23.87 23.31
CA TRP A 109 12.27 -24.92 23.92
C TRP A 109 13.77 -24.72 23.68
N LYS A 110 14.18 -24.36 22.45
CA LYS A 110 15.58 -24.04 22.15
C LYS A 110 16.08 -22.84 22.98
N ARG A 111 15.28 -21.78 23.07
CA ARG A 111 15.59 -20.61 23.91
C ARG A 111 15.76 -21.01 25.37
N LYS A 112 14.83 -21.80 25.91
CA LYS A 112 14.88 -22.29 27.31
C LYS A 112 16.09 -23.19 27.56
N HIS A 113 16.40 -24.10 26.64
CA HIS A 113 17.59 -24.95 26.74
C HIS A 113 18.88 -24.13 26.74
N LYS A 114 18.99 -23.10 25.88
CA LYS A 114 20.11 -22.16 25.88
C LYS A 114 20.20 -21.35 27.19
N GLU A 115 19.07 -20.88 27.72
CA GLU A 115 19.02 -20.20 29.02
C GLU A 115 19.53 -21.09 30.17
N ARG A 116 19.24 -22.40 30.12
CA ARG A 116 19.73 -23.39 31.08
C ARG A 116 21.22 -23.65 30.97
N ILE A 117 21.73 -23.90 29.76
CA ILE A 117 23.18 -24.07 29.52
C ILE A 117 23.94 -22.83 30.01
N LEU A 118 23.42 -21.63 29.73
CA LEU A 118 24.02 -20.36 30.15
C LEU A 118 23.71 -19.97 31.61
N LYS A 119 23.00 -20.81 32.37
CA LYS A 119 22.57 -20.57 33.75
C LYS A 119 21.98 -19.16 33.98
N LYS A 120 21.15 -18.66 33.05
CA LYS A 120 20.46 -17.36 33.19
C LYS A 120 19.39 -17.43 34.28
N ARG A 121 19.82 -17.26 35.54
CA ARG A 121 19.12 -16.95 36.82
C ARG A 121 17.75 -17.55 37.19
N HIS A 122 16.97 -18.18 36.31
CA HIS A 122 15.57 -18.54 36.60
C HIS A 122 15.33 -20.02 37.00
N GLU A 123 16.38 -20.85 37.15
CA GLU A 123 16.23 -22.24 37.64
C GLU A 123 17.21 -22.57 38.79
N ALA A 124 18.04 -21.62 39.24
CA ALA A 124 19.11 -21.83 40.23
C ALA A 124 18.79 -21.34 41.65
N ARG A 125 17.54 -21.00 41.94
CA ARG A 125 17.09 -20.64 43.30
C ARG A 125 15.89 -21.49 43.69
N PHE A 126 16.11 -22.79 43.88
CA PHE A 126 15.53 -23.40 45.06
C PHE A 126 16.32 -22.81 46.22
N ALA A 127 15.70 -21.95 47.01
CA ALA A 127 16.22 -21.68 48.34
C ALA A 127 16.32 -23.04 49.04
N LYS A 128 17.53 -23.42 49.46
CA LYS A 128 17.72 -24.55 50.37
C LYS A 128 16.92 -24.24 51.64
N GLY A 129 15.76 -24.86 51.73
CA GLY A 129 14.95 -25.06 52.93
C GLY A 129 14.41 -26.47 52.79
N GLY A 130 15.01 -27.39 53.54
CA GLY A 130 14.80 -28.84 53.47
C GLY A 130 16.00 -29.49 54.13
N ASP A 131 15.94 -29.52 55.46
CA ASP A 131 16.84 -30.04 56.52
C ASP A 131 18.36 -29.86 56.37
#